data_AF-A0A0H2SKY9-F1
#
_entry.id   AF-A0A0H2SKY9-F1
#
_cell.length_a   1.000
_cell.length_b   1.000
_cell.length_c   1.000
_cell.angle_alpha   90.00
_cell.angle_beta   90.00
_cell.angle_gamma   90.00
#
_symmetry.space_group_name_H-M   'P 1'
#
loop_
_entity.id
_entity.type
_entity.pdbx_description
1 polymer ?
#
loop_
_entity_poly.entity_id
_entity_poly.type
_entity_poly.pdbx_seq_one_letter_code
_entity_poly.pdbx_strand_id
1 'polypeptide(L)'
;MKLYLDIFYKLSWILTVITGFSSVITNSKVNGFFLFFFTITTLTQLLGTYLFSKEKDGLKIFTHYFSIVIVATAFLISVSLMKSNVFSFIIYYISYNLMLSFILNNYFKYFEDKDNLLKLIKFLNLNYFDLFDTQLHIKLFNNKKGITPDTVSPVGPYSPGLLKDNELYISGQIPVNYETNEIPESFVEQVKLVMENLKKILNTAGFTFKDVVQVSVFVTDISKFKEFNIVYETYFKKPYPARFVVEVSKLPKNVDIEISCIAKK
;
A
#
# COMPACT_ATOMS: atom_id res chain seq x y z
N MET A 1 22.56 -10.63 9.89
CA MET A 1 21.78 -11.69 10.58
C MET A 1 22.44 -12.16 11.88
N LYS A 2 23.70 -12.64 11.86
CA LYS A 2 24.44 -13.09 13.06
C LYS A 2 24.54 -12.02 14.18
N LEU A 3 24.83 -10.77 13.81
CA LEU A 3 24.91 -9.63 14.75
C LEU A 3 23.57 -9.33 15.46
N TYR A 4 22.46 -9.43 14.73
CA TYR A 4 21.12 -9.20 15.29
C TYR A 4 20.70 -10.33 16.24
N LEU A 5 21.06 -11.58 15.91
CA LEU A 5 20.87 -12.74 16.78
C LEU A 5 21.67 -12.61 18.09
N ASP A 6 22.93 -12.16 18.02
CA ASP A 6 23.77 -11.95 19.21
C ASP A 6 23.24 -10.82 20.11
N ILE A 7 22.80 -9.71 19.52
CA ILE A 7 22.21 -8.59 20.26
C ILE A 7 20.90 -9.03 20.92
N PHE A 8 20.07 -9.79 20.21
CA PHE A 8 18.80 -10.30 20.73
C PHE A 8 19.02 -11.34 21.85
N TYR A 9 19.99 -12.23 21.70
CA TYR A 9 20.36 -13.20 22.74
C TYR A 9 20.86 -12.53 24.02
N LYS A 10 21.68 -11.49 23.89
CA LYS A 10 22.18 -10.70 25.03
C LYS A 10 21.05 -9.91 25.71
N LEU A 11 20.13 -9.31 24.95
CA LEU A 11 18.98 -8.60 25.48
C LEU A 11 17.98 -9.55 26.18
N SER A 12 17.75 -10.73 25.61
CA SER A 12 16.92 -11.79 26.23
C SER A 12 17.48 -12.23 27.57
N TRP A 13 18.80 -12.38 27.68
CA TRP A 13 19.46 -12.72 28.95
C TRP A 13 19.31 -11.61 29.99
N ILE A 14 19.49 -10.35 29.60
CA ILE A 14 19.31 -9.20 30.50
C ILE A 14 17.86 -9.12 31.01
N LEU A 15 16.87 -9.29 30.13
CA LEU A 15 15.46 -9.33 30.51
C LEU A 15 15.13 -10.51 31.43
N THR A 16 15.73 -11.68 31.20
CA THR A 16 15.53 -12.87 32.06
C THR A 16 16.11 -12.65 33.46
N VAL A 17 17.26 -11.98 33.56
CA VAL A 17 17.86 -11.62 34.86
C VAL A 17 17.01 -10.58 35.59
N ILE A 18 16.54 -9.54 34.90
CA ILE A 18 15.71 -8.48 35.50
C ILE A 18 14.36 -9.05 36.01
N THR A 19 13.72 -9.90 35.21
CA THR A 19 12.45 -10.55 35.59
C THR A 19 12.65 -11.60 36.68
N GLY A 20 13.73 -12.37 36.64
CA GLY A 20 14.14 -13.30 37.70
C GLY A 20 14.35 -12.60 39.04
N PHE A 21 15.02 -11.45 39.07
CA PHE A 21 15.21 -10.67 40.31
C PHE A 21 13.91 -10.07 40.84
N SER A 22 12.98 -9.66 39.97
CA SER A 22 11.66 -9.17 40.42
C SER A 22 10.83 -10.26 41.14
N SER A 23 11.07 -11.54 40.81
CA SER A 23 10.35 -12.68 41.38
C SER A 23 10.80 -13.08 42.80
N VAL A 24 12.04 -12.73 43.18
CA VAL A 24 12.62 -13.04 44.51
C VAL A 24 12.08 -12.10 45.60
N ILE A 25 11.56 -10.93 45.22
CA ILE A 25 11.18 -9.87 46.17
C ILE A 25 9.73 -10.01 46.68
N THR A 26 8.89 -10.86 46.07
CA THR A 26 7.47 -10.98 46.46
C THR A 26 7.07 -12.43 46.72
N ASN A 27 6.68 -12.72 47.96
CA ASN A 27 6.53 -14.09 48.50
C ASN A 27 5.17 -14.74 48.13
N SER A 28 4.87 -14.93 46.83
CA SER A 28 3.58 -15.48 46.39
C SER A 28 3.67 -16.67 45.42
N LYS A 29 2.79 -17.67 45.61
CA LYS A 29 2.65 -18.87 44.75
C LYS A 29 2.34 -18.55 43.26
N VAL A 30 1.97 -17.30 42.96
CA VAL A 30 1.72 -16.80 41.60
C VAL A 30 3.03 -16.72 40.79
N ASN A 31 4.18 -16.57 41.45
CA ASN A 31 5.47 -16.35 40.79
C ASN A 31 6.00 -17.60 40.07
N GLY A 32 5.76 -18.80 40.60
CA GLY A 32 6.19 -20.05 39.95
C GLY A 32 5.46 -20.30 38.62
N PHE A 33 4.19 -19.90 38.54
CA PHE A 33 3.38 -20.02 37.33
C PHE A 33 3.82 -19.02 36.25
N PHE A 34 4.17 -17.79 36.64
CA PHE A 34 4.77 -16.80 35.74
C PHE A 34 6.12 -17.25 35.19
N LEU A 35 7.00 -17.75 36.06
CA LEU A 35 8.32 -18.23 35.64
C LEU A 35 8.17 -19.40 34.66
N PHE A 36 7.27 -20.36 34.94
CA PHE A 36 7.00 -21.49 34.05
C PHE A 36 6.51 -21.04 32.67
N PHE A 37 5.51 -20.15 32.61
CA PHE A 37 5.00 -19.64 31.34
C PHE A 37 6.06 -18.86 30.58
N PHE A 38 6.80 -17.97 31.25
CA PHE A 38 7.89 -17.21 30.64
C PHE A 38 8.97 -18.13 30.08
N THR A 39 9.37 -19.16 30.83
CA THR A 39 10.39 -20.11 30.37
C THR A 39 9.91 -20.88 29.14
N ILE A 40 8.65 -21.32 29.12
CA ILE A 40 8.05 -21.95 27.95
C ILE A 40 8.02 -20.99 26.76
N THR A 41 7.58 -19.73 26.92
CA THR A 41 7.54 -18.79 25.80
C THR A 41 8.91 -18.48 25.24
N THR A 42 9.92 -18.29 26.09
CA THR A 42 11.30 -18.04 25.66
C THR A 42 11.89 -19.25 24.95
N LEU A 43 11.63 -20.48 25.43
CA LEU A 43 12.02 -21.72 24.75
C LEU A 43 11.33 -21.86 23.39
N THR A 44 10.04 -21.55 23.32
CA THR A 44 9.27 -21.63 22.06
C THR A 44 9.74 -20.56 21.06
N GLN A 45 10.14 -19.38 21.54
CA GLN A 45 10.75 -18.33 20.72
C GLN A 45 12.14 -18.73 20.21
N LEU A 46 13.00 -19.32 21.05
CA LEU A 46 14.31 -19.83 20.64
C LEU A 46 14.18 -20.94 19.59
N LEU A 47 13.25 -21.88 19.80
CA LEU A 47 13.01 -22.99 18.87
C LEU A 47 12.42 -22.50 17.54
N GLY A 48 11.44 -21.59 17.58
CA GLY A 48 10.87 -20.97 16.38
C GLY A 48 11.90 -20.17 15.59
N THR A 49 12.74 -19.38 16.26
CA THR A 49 13.83 -18.62 15.61
C THR A 49 14.81 -19.57 14.92
N TYR A 50 15.17 -20.68 15.59
CA TYR A 50 16.08 -21.68 15.03
C TYR A 50 15.48 -22.41 13.81
N LEU A 51 14.25 -22.90 13.91
CA LEU A 51 13.58 -23.65 12.84
C LEU A 51 13.31 -22.78 11.61
N PHE A 52 12.83 -21.55 11.82
CA PHE A 52 12.46 -20.66 10.71
C PHE A 52 13.65 -19.85 10.15
N SER A 53 14.82 -19.85 10.80
CA SER A 53 16.03 -19.22 10.22
C SER A 53 16.55 -19.92 8.96
N LYS A 54 16.06 -21.13 8.65
CA LYS A 54 16.51 -21.96 7.52
C LYS A 54 15.60 -21.92 6.29
N GLU A 55 14.43 -21.27 6.36
CA GLU A 55 13.47 -21.22 5.25
C GLU A 55 13.41 -19.84 4.57
N LYS A 56 13.14 -19.82 3.26
CA LYS A 56 13.12 -18.62 2.41
C LYS A 56 12.09 -17.56 2.85
N ASP A 57 11.00 -18.00 3.50
CA ASP A 57 9.95 -17.15 4.10
C ASP A 57 9.91 -17.25 5.64
N GLY A 58 10.90 -17.88 6.26
CA GLY A 58 10.84 -18.18 7.68
C GLY A 58 10.79 -16.94 8.58
N LEU A 59 11.28 -15.79 8.13
CA LEU A 59 11.11 -14.52 8.86
C LEU A 59 9.63 -14.09 8.95
N LYS A 60 8.82 -14.34 7.91
CA LYS A 60 7.36 -14.07 7.92
C LYS A 60 6.63 -15.04 8.85
N ILE A 61 6.97 -16.33 8.81
CA ILE A 61 6.36 -17.33 9.66
C ILE A 61 6.74 -17.11 11.13
N PHE A 62 8.01 -16.79 11.39
CA PHE A 62 8.51 -16.44 12.71
C PHE A 62 7.81 -15.20 13.28
N THR A 63 7.68 -14.12 12.50
CA THR A 63 6.99 -12.90 12.96
C THR A 63 5.50 -13.15 13.22
N HIS A 64 4.84 -14.02 12.46
CA HIS A 64 3.47 -14.46 12.75
C HIS A 64 3.36 -15.21 14.08
N TYR A 65 4.18 -16.24 14.25
CA TYR A 65 4.19 -17.06 15.45
C TYR A 65 4.58 -16.24 16.69
N PHE A 66 5.56 -15.36 16.55
CA PHE A 66 6.02 -14.44 17.61
C PHE A 66 4.91 -13.50 18.06
N SER A 67 4.13 -12.95 17.12
CA SER A 67 3.01 -12.06 17.44
C SER A 67 1.91 -12.78 18.21
N ILE A 68 1.55 -14.00 17.82
CA ILE A 68 0.53 -14.82 18.52
C ILE A 68 0.99 -15.16 19.94
N VAL A 69 2.25 -15.57 20.09
CA VAL A 69 2.82 -15.97 21.38
C VAL A 69 2.88 -14.80 22.36
N ILE A 70 3.27 -13.60 21.89
CA ILE A 70 3.27 -12.40 22.72
C ILE A 70 1.84 -12.03 23.16
N VAL A 71 0.86 -12.08 22.24
CA VAL A 71 -0.54 -11.78 22.57
C VAL A 71 -1.10 -12.75 23.60
N ALA A 72 -0.85 -14.06 23.43
CA ALA A 72 -1.28 -15.09 24.39
C ALA A 72 -0.63 -14.90 25.77
N THR A 73 0.65 -14.55 25.81
CA THR A 73 1.39 -14.31 27.06
C THR A 73 0.88 -13.06 27.76
N ALA A 74 0.72 -11.95 27.03
CA ALA A 74 0.15 -10.72 27.57
C ALA A 74 -1.26 -10.96 28.13
N PHE A 75 -2.10 -11.74 27.44
CA PHE A 75 -3.44 -12.10 27.93
C PHE A 75 -3.38 -12.90 29.24
N LEU A 76 -2.55 -13.94 29.33
CA LEU A 76 -2.42 -14.78 30.53
C LEU A 76 -1.85 -14.02 31.73
N ILE A 77 -0.85 -13.16 31.52
CA ILE A 77 -0.32 -12.24 32.52
C ILE A 77 -1.43 -11.32 33.04
N SER A 78 -2.29 -10.86 32.14
CA SER A 78 -3.40 -9.93 32.46
C SER A 78 -4.52 -10.61 33.24
N VAL A 79 -4.88 -11.85 32.90
CA VAL A 79 -5.82 -12.68 33.69
C VAL A 79 -5.27 -12.91 35.09
N SER A 80 -3.96 -13.10 35.24
CA SER A 80 -3.33 -13.24 36.55
C SER A 80 -3.29 -11.93 37.36
N LEU A 81 -3.16 -10.78 36.69
CA LEU A 81 -3.13 -9.44 37.30
C LEU A 81 -4.53 -8.84 37.55
N MET A 82 -5.58 -9.36 36.91
CA MET A 82 -6.98 -8.96 37.20
C MET A 82 -7.40 -9.25 38.64
N LYS A 83 -6.66 -10.10 39.38
CA LYS A 83 -6.85 -10.28 40.82
C LYS A 83 -6.33 -9.10 41.67
N SER A 84 -5.65 -8.12 41.07
CA SER A 84 -5.01 -7.00 41.79
C SER A 84 -5.32 -5.64 41.15
N ASN A 85 -6.46 -5.05 41.52
CA ASN A 85 -6.80 -3.61 41.47
C ASN A 85 -6.84 -2.87 40.10
N VAL A 86 -7.66 -1.81 40.02
CA VAL A 86 -8.02 -1.05 38.80
C VAL A 86 -6.83 -0.46 38.04
N PHE A 87 -5.73 -0.15 38.75
CA PHE A 87 -4.52 0.42 38.15
C PHE A 87 -3.84 -0.56 37.17
N SER A 88 -3.89 -1.86 37.46
CA SER A 88 -3.36 -2.91 36.58
C SER A 88 -4.17 -3.04 35.29
N PHE A 89 -5.46 -2.68 35.30
CA PHE A 89 -6.31 -2.68 34.10
C PHE A 89 -5.96 -1.53 33.15
N ILE A 90 -5.64 -0.34 33.68
CA ILE A 90 -5.24 0.82 32.86
C ILE A 90 -3.89 0.56 32.18
N ILE A 91 -2.91 0.04 32.93
CA ILE A 91 -1.60 -0.35 32.38
C ILE A 91 -1.77 -1.45 31.32
N TYR A 92 -2.66 -2.41 31.56
CA TYR A 92 -3.03 -3.43 30.57
C TYR A 92 -3.59 -2.83 29.28
N TYR A 93 -4.58 -1.95 29.39
CA TYR A 93 -5.21 -1.32 28.23
C TYR A 93 -4.19 -0.52 27.39
N ILE A 94 -3.31 0.24 28.04
CA ILE A 94 -2.28 1.02 27.36
C ILE A 94 -1.25 0.10 26.69
N SER A 95 -0.79 -0.93 27.40
CA SER A 95 0.21 -1.88 26.89
C SER A 95 -0.31 -2.70 25.73
N TYR A 96 -1.57 -3.17 25.81
CA TYR A 96 -2.26 -3.87 24.73
C TYR A 96 -2.40 -3.00 23.48
N ASN A 97 -2.83 -1.74 23.62
CA ASN A 97 -2.98 -0.82 22.49
C ASN A 97 -1.64 -0.42 21.86
N LEU A 98 -0.60 -0.19 22.66
CA LEU A 98 0.76 0.08 22.14
C LEU A 98 1.33 -1.12 21.39
N MET A 99 1.11 -2.33 21.92
CA MET A 99 1.59 -3.56 21.31
C MET A 99 0.81 -3.89 20.03
N LEU A 100 -0.51 -3.70 20.03
CA LEU A 100 -1.35 -3.84 18.85
C LEU A 100 -0.91 -2.84 17.77
N SER A 101 -0.67 -1.58 18.15
CA SER A 101 -0.11 -0.55 17.26
C SER A 101 1.24 -0.98 16.66
N PHE A 102 2.16 -1.49 17.48
CA PHE A 102 3.47 -1.94 17.03
C PHE A 102 3.38 -3.15 16.08
N ILE A 103 2.55 -4.13 16.40
CA ILE A 103 2.30 -5.30 15.54
C ILE A 103 1.75 -4.80 14.21
N LEU A 104 0.67 -4.05 14.26
CA LEU A 104 -0.01 -3.51 13.08
C LEU A 104 0.95 -2.68 12.22
N ASN A 105 1.71 -1.74 12.77
CA ASN A 105 2.61 -0.89 11.99
C ASN A 105 3.75 -1.69 11.31
N ASN A 106 4.21 -2.79 11.93
CA ASN A 106 5.21 -3.67 11.34
C ASN A 106 4.62 -4.75 10.41
N TYR A 107 3.38 -5.18 10.63
CA TYR A 107 2.68 -6.18 9.81
C TYR A 107 2.04 -5.56 8.57
N PHE A 108 1.49 -4.35 8.67
CA PHE A 108 0.80 -3.64 7.59
C PHE A 108 1.71 -3.34 6.40
N LYS A 109 3.03 -3.26 6.60
CA LYS A 109 4.02 -3.12 5.52
C LYS A 109 4.04 -4.33 4.57
N TYR A 110 3.49 -5.48 4.98
CA TYR A 110 3.50 -6.73 4.21
C TYR A 110 2.14 -7.09 3.60
N PHE A 111 1.06 -6.37 3.95
CA PHE A 111 -0.24 -6.52 3.27
C PHE A 111 -0.25 -5.62 2.04
N GLU A 112 0.34 -6.11 0.94
CA GLU A 112 0.19 -5.47 -0.39
C GLU A 112 -1.26 -5.58 -0.91
N ASP A 113 -2.05 -6.51 -0.38
CA ASP A 113 -3.41 -6.80 -0.81
C ASP A 113 -4.47 -6.30 0.20
N LYS A 114 -5.19 -5.25 -0.20
CA LYS A 114 -6.20 -4.52 0.60
C LYS A 114 -7.39 -5.41 1.02
N ASP A 115 -7.69 -6.46 0.25
CA ASP A 115 -8.86 -7.32 0.50
C ASP A 115 -8.67 -8.25 1.70
N ASN A 116 -7.46 -8.77 1.89
CA ASN A 116 -7.13 -9.59 3.06
C ASN A 116 -7.12 -8.75 4.34
N LEU A 117 -6.77 -7.47 4.23
CA LEU A 117 -6.80 -6.53 5.34
C LEU A 117 -8.22 -6.23 5.82
N LEU A 118 -9.12 -5.95 4.87
CA LEU A 118 -10.53 -5.72 5.17
C LEU A 118 -11.20 -6.95 5.78
N LYS A 119 -10.85 -8.15 5.30
CA LYS A 119 -11.30 -9.41 5.91
C LYS A 119 -10.78 -9.57 7.34
N LEU A 120 -9.50 -9.27 7.58
CA LEU A 120 -8.90 -9.35 8.91
C LEU A 120 -9.54 -8.35 9.89
N ILE A 121 -9.75 -7.10 9.48
CA ILE A 121 -10.40 -6.06 10.30
C ILE A 121 -11.82 -6.47 10.67
N LYS A 122 -12.60 -6.99 9.70
CA LYS A 122 -13.94 -7.52 9.95
C LYS A 122 -13.92 -8.75 10.86
N PHE A 123 -12.96 -9.66 10.67
CA PHE A 123 -12.80 -10.85 11.50
C PHE A 123 -12.48 -10.50 12.96
N LEU A 124 -11.64 -9.49 13.18
CA LEU A 124 -11.24 -9.05 14.53
C LEU A 124 -12.29 -8.17 15.23
N ASN A 125 -13.40 -7.83 14.56
CA ASN A 125 -14.53 -7.03 15.10
C ASN A 125 -14.07 -5.75 15.83
N LEU A 126 -13.04 -5.09 15.28
CA LEU A 126 -12.39 -3.93 15.86
C LEU A 126 -13.23 -2.66 15.62
N ASN A 127 -14.37 -2.54 16.31
CA ASN A 127 -15.28 -1.40 16.20
C ASN A 127 -14.78 -0.10 16.88
N TYR A 128 -13.52 -0.06 17.33
CA TYR A 128 -12.98 0.98 18.21
C TYR A 128 -11.79 1.75 17.60
N PHE A 129 -11.71 1.82 16.27
CA PHE A 129 -10.58 2.44 15.55
C PHE A 129 -10.72 3.94 15.27
N ASP A 130 -11.65 4.65 15.92
CA ASP A 130 -11.92 6.07 15.63
C ASP A 130 -10.81 7.07 16.04
N LEU A 131 -9.72 6.60 16.64
CA LEU A 131 -8.58 7.47 17.04
C LEU A 131 -7.21 6.98 16.58
N PHE A 132 -7.14 5.89 15.81
CA PHE A 132 -5.87 5.30 15.43
C PHE A 132 -5.32 5.85 14.12
N ASP A 133 -4.38 6.76 14.30
CA ASP A 133 -3.37 7.23 13.36
C ASP A 133 -3.89 7.73 12.01
N THR A 134 -4.13 9.04 11.95
CA THR A 134 -4.40 9.78 10.72
C THR A 134 -3.42 9.44 9.60
N GLN A 135 -2.17 9.05 9.85
CA GLN A 135 -1.24 8.68 8.77
C GLN A 135 -1.55 7.30 8.16
N LEU A 136 -1.97 6.33 8.98
CA LEU A 136 -2.39 5.02 8.50
C LEU A 136 -3.75 5.09 7.82
N HIS A 137 -4.69 5.85 8.39
CA HIS A 137 -5.97 6.17 7.74
C HIS A 137 -5.73 6.89 6.40
N ILE A 138 -4.85 7.90 6.34
CA ILE A 138 -4.50 8.55 5.08
C ILE A 138 -3.87 7.56 4.09
N LYS A 139 -2.99 6.65 4.51
CA LYS A 139 -2.42 5.63 3.61
C LYS A 139 -3.46 4.61 3.11
N LEU A 140 -4.41 4.21 3.95
CA LEU A 140 -5.45 3.23 3.62
C LEU A 140 -6.58 3.84 2.78
N PHE A 141 -6.94 5.11 3.04
CA PHE A 141 -8.06 5.81 2.41
C PHE A 141 -7.64 6.76 1.28
N ASN A 142 -6.36 7.09 1.13
CA ASN A 142 -5.82 7.91 0.05
C ASN A 142 -4.96 7.05 -0.90
N ASN A 143 -5.51 5.90 -1.31
CA ASN A 143 -4.83 4.86 -2.08
C ASN A 143 -4.71 5.24 -3.58
N LYS A 144 -3.92 6.27 -3.87
CA LYS A 144 -3.59 6.70 -5.22
C LYS A 144 -2.28 6.06 -5.65
N LYS A 145 -2.25 5.40 -6.80
CA LYS A 145 -1.06 4.80 -7.41
C LYS A 145 -0.72 5.52 -8.71
N GLY A 146 0.49 6.06 -8.80
CA GLY A 146 1.02 6.61 -10.05
C GLY A 146 1.22 5.50 -11.09
N ILE A 147 0.81 5.75 -12.32
CA ILE A 147 1.00 4.87 -13.47
C ILE A 147 1.95 5.57 -14.44
N THR A 148 3.13 5.00 -14.61
CA THR A 148 4.18 5.51 -15.50
C THR A 148 4.70 4.33 -16.32
N PRO A 149 4.29 4.18 -17.58
CA PRO A 149 4.92 3.24 -18.50
C PRO A 149 6.39 3.62 -18.73
N ASP A 150 7.29 2.64 -18.90
CA ASP A 150 8.71 2.91 -19.18
C ASP A 150 8.94 3.74 -20.44
N THR A 151 7.98 3.69 -21.37
CA THR A 151 8.01 4.37 -22.67
C THR A 151 7.26 5.71 -22.68
N VAL A 152 6.86 6.23 -21.51
CA VAL A 152 6.19 7.53 -21.37
C VAL A 152 6.80 8.29 -20.19
N SER A 153 7.37 9.45 -20.47
CA SER A 153 8.06 10.26 -19.45
C SER A 153 7.34 11.58 -19.20
N PRO A 154 7.02 11.94 -17.94
CA PRO A 154 6.42 13.24 -17.63
C PRO A 154 7.45 14.36 -17.84
N VAL A 155 6.99 15.47 -18.42
CA VAL A 155 7.82 16.68 -18.68
C VAL A 155 7.85 17.63 -17.46
N GLY A 156 7.16 17.28 -16.37
CA GLY A 156 7.05 18.08 -15.15
C GLY A 156 6.60 17.27 -13.93
N PRO A 157 6.26 17.91 -12.80
CA PRO A 157 5.91 17.23 -11.55
C PRO A 157 4.46 16.69 -11.56
N TYR A 158 4.16 15.79 -12.50
CA TYR A 158 2.88 15.08 -12.60
C TYR A 158 3.11 13.60 -12.94
N SER A 159 2.10 12.76 -12.68
CA SER A 159 2.13 11.34 -13.09
C SER A 159 1.41 11.17 -14.43
N PRO A 160 1.93 10.39 -15.39
CA PRO A 160 1.24 10.16 -16.67
C PRO A 160 -0.17 9.59 -16.48
N GLY A 161 -0.34 8.68 -15.52
CA GLY A 161 -1.64 8.27 -15.01
C GLY A 161 -1.66 8.19 -13.48
N LEU A 162 -2.86 8.23 -12.93
CA LEU A 162 -3.12 8.08 -11.50
C LEU A 162 -4.32 7.15 -11.31
N LEU A 163 -4.08 5.97 -10.76
CA LEU A 163 -5.12 5.02 -10.41
C LEU A 163 -5.58 5.29 -8.97
N LYS A 164 -6.87 5.52 -8.79
CA LYS A 164 -7.50 5.59 -7.48
C LYS A 164 -8.69 4.65 -7.47
N ASP A 165 -8.62 3.63 -6.63
CA ASP A 165 -9.60 2.53 -6.62
C ASP A 165 -9.75 1.93 -8.03
N ASN A 166 -10.94 1.99 -8.64
CA ASN A 166 -11.20 1.48 -10.00
C ASN A 166 -11.24 2.57 -11.07
N GLU A 167 -10.84 3.80 -10.74
CA GLU A 167 -10.82 4.94 -11.66
C GLU A 167 -9.38 5.34 -11.99
N LEU A 168 -9.10 5.41 -13.28
CA LEU A 168 -7.81 5.83 -13.82
C LEU A 168 -7.95 7.22 -14.44
N TYR A 169 -7.17 8.15 -13.92
CA TYR A 169 -7.06 9.52 -14.42
C TYR A 169 -5.77 9.62 -15.24
N ILE A 170 -5.88 9.91 -16.54
CA ILE A 170 -4.71 10.01 -17.44
C ILE A 170 -4.45 11.48 -17.76
N SER A 171 -3.23 11.95 -17.48
CA SER A 171 -2.78 13.29 -17.82
C SER A 171 -2.77 13.52 -19.33
N GLY A 172 -2.79 14.78 -19.76
CA GLY A 172 -2.73 15.13 -21.17
C GLY A 172 -1.50 14.53 -21.85
N GLN A 173 -1.75 13.76 -22.90
CA GLN A 173 -0.73 13.16 -23.75
C GLN A 173 -0.55 14.01 -25.00
N ILE A 174 0.71 14.36 -25.28
CA ILE A 174 1.15 15.07 -26.48
C ILE A 174 1.80 14.08 -27.48
N PRO A 175 1.89 14.42 -28.77
CA PRO A 175 2.44 13.55 -29.82
C PRO A 175 3.97 13.51 -29.80
N VAL A 176 4.56 13.11 -28.67
CA VAL A 176 6.00 12.91 -28.53
C VAL A 176 6.31 11.43 -28.52
N ASN A 177 7.30 11.02 -29.31
CA ASN A 177 7.96 9.75 -29.12
C ASN A 177 8.96 9.93 -27.97
N TYR A 178 8.72 9.31 -26.82
CA TYR A 178 9.58 9.49 -25.64
C TYR A 178 10.93 8.78 -25.73
N GLU A 179 11.12 7.90 -26.72
CA GLU A 179 12.41 7.25 -26.99
C GLU A 179 13.29 8.15 -27.88
N THR A 180 12.72 8.73 -28.94
CA THR A 180 13.48 9.57 -29.90
C THR A 180 13.38 11.07 -29.63
N ASN A 181 12.44 11.50 -28.78
CA ASN A 181 12.02 12.88 -28.57
C ASN A 181 11.45 13.59 -29.82
N GLU A 182 11.07 12.84 -30.85
CA GLU A 182 10.52 13.39 -32.09
C GLU A 182 9.01 13.62 -32.02
N ILE A 183 8.53 14.58 -32.82
CA ILE A 183 7.12 14.93 -32.98
C ILE A 183 6.80 14.86 -34.48
N PRO A 184 5.78 14.11 -34.90
CA PRO A 184 5.39 14.04 -36.31
C PRO A 184 4.92 15.39 -36.85
N GLU A 185 5.24 15.70 -38.12
CA GLU A 185 4.76 16.92 -38.77
C GLU A 185 3.26 16.86 -39.11
N SER A 186 2.78 15.70 -39.55
CA SER A 186 1.38 15.53 -39.93
C SER A 186 0.47 15.48 -38.71
N PHE A 187 -0.63 16.26 -38.73
CA PHE A 187 -1.64 16.22 -37.69
C PHE A 187 -2.20 14.81 -37.47
N VAL A 188 -2.46 14.04 -38.53
CA VAL A 188 -2.96 12.66 -38.45
C VAL A 188 -2.00 11.75 -37.67
N GLU A 189 -0.69 11.86 -37.94
CA GLU A 189 0.33 11.09 -37.23
C GLU A 189 0.49 11.57 -35.78
N GLN A 190 0.31 12.87 -35.51
CA GLN A 190 0.23 13.37 -34.15
C GLN A 190 -0.95 12.76 -33.39
N VAL A 191 -2.16 12.72 -33.97
CA VAL A 191 -3.33 12.09 -33.32
C VAL A 191 -3.04 10.63 -33.02
N LYS A 192 -2.50 9.85 -33.98
CA LYS A 192 -2.15 8.44 -33.76
C LYS A 192 -1.17 8.27 -32.62
N LEU A 193 -0.11 9.09 -32.56
CA LEU A 193 0.91 8.99 -31.54
C LEU A 193 0.36 9.32 -30.14
N VAL A 194 -0.50 10.34 -30.02
CA VAL A 194 -1.22 10.62 -28.76
C VAL A 194 -2.06 9.42 -28.33
N MET A 195 -2.79 8.81 -29.25
CA MET A 195 -3.62 7.64 -28.96
C MET A 195 -2.79 6.42 -28.54
N GLU A 196 -1.62 6.17 -29.16
CA GLU A 196 -0.72 5.11 -28.71
C GLU A 196 -0.10 5.40 -27.34
N ASN A 197 0.21 6.67 -27.03
CA ASN A 197 0.69 7.07 -25.70
C ASN A 197 -0.39 6.81 -24.62
N LEU A 198 -1.65 7.17 -24.89
CA LEU A 198 -2.77 6.82 -24.01
C LEU A 198 -2.93 5.31 -23.82
N LYS A 199 -2.81 4.53 -24.91
CA LYS A 199 -2.91 3.06 -24.88
C LYS A 199 -1.84 2.43 -24.00
N LYS A 200 -0.60 2.93 -24.05
CA LYS A 200 0.49 2.47 -23.17
C LYS A 200 0.12 2.66 -21.70
N ILE A 201 -0.36 3.85 -21.32
CA ILE A 201 -0.76 4.14 -19.93
C ILE A 201 -1.95 3.28 -19.48
N LEU A 202 -2.98 3.16 -20.32
CA LEU A 202 -4.12 2.28 -20.08
C LEU A 202 -3.65 0.85 -19.81
N ASN A 203 -2.85 0.28 -20.71
CA ASN A 203 -2.37 -1.09 -20.60
C ASN A 203 -1.49 -1.31 -19.37
N THR A 204 -0.61 -0.37 -19.02
CA THR A 204 0.21 -0.45 -17.79
C THR A 204 -0.64 -0.45 -16.53
N ALA A 205 -1.79 0.23 -16.53
CA ALA A 205 -2.76 0.17 -15.44
C ALA A 205 -3.71 -1.05 -15.51
N GLY A 206 -3.62 -1.88 -16.56
CA GLY A 206 -4.53 -2.99 -16.83
C GLY A 206 -5.90 -2.58 -17.40
N PHE A 207 -6.03 -1.36 -17.93
CA PHE A 207 -7.22 -0.83 -18.61
C PHE A 207 -7.04 -0.93 -20.13
N THR A 208 -8.14 -0.75 -20.86
CA THR A 208 -8.20 -0.65 -22.32
C THR A 208 -9.06 0.54 -22.74
N PHE A 209 -9.09 0.87 -24.03
CA PHE A 209 -9.98 1.92 -24.53
C PHE A 209 -11.48 1.66 -24.28
N LYS A 210 -11.88 0.41 -24.01
CA LYS A 210 -13.27 0.07 -23.63
C LYS A 210 -13.67 0.60 -22.26
N ASP A 211 -12.69 0.78 -21.39
CA ASP A 211 -12.90 1.23 -20.01
C ASP A 211 -12.94 2.76 -19.93
N VAL A 212 -12.61 3.47 -21.00
CA VAL A 212 -12.62 4.94 -21.04
C VAL A 212 -14.06 5.44 -21.05
N VAL A 213 -14.38 6.32 -20.11
CA VAL A 213 -15.72 6.90 -19.94
C VAL A 213 -15.80 8.35 -20.42
N GLN A 214 -14.68 9.08 -20.38
CA GLN A 214 -14.60 10.47 -20.82
C GLN A 214 -13.26 10.77 -21.49
N VAL A 215 -13.30 11.55 -22.57
CA VAL A 215 -12.13 12.05 -23.30
C VAL A 215 -12.20 13.58 -23.43
N SER A 216 -11.10 14.24 -23.08
CA SER A 216 -10.90 15.68 -23.17
C SER A 216 -9.87 15.96 -24.25
N VAL A 217 -10.24 16.65 -25.32
CA VAL A 217 -9.38 16.90 -26.48
C VAL A 217 -9.12 18.39 -26.63
N PHE A 218 -7.85 18.76 -26.76
CA PHE A 218 -7.40 20.12 -27.03
C PHE A 218 -6.66 20.13 -28.36
N VAL A 219 -7.00 21.08 -29.24
CA VAL A 219 -6.34 21.27 -30.54
C VAL A 219 -5.97 22.74 -30.74
N THR A 220 -4.98 23.02 -31.58
CA THR A 220 -4.63 24.40 -31.97
C THR A 220 -5.38 24.89 -33.21
N ASP A 221 -5.97 23.97 -33.98
CA ASP A 221 -6.75 24.24 -35.19
C ASP A 221 -7.93 23.27 -35.28
N ILE A 222 -9.13 23.75 -34.97
CA ILE A 222 -10.38 22.97 -34.99
C ILE A 222 -10.83 22.63 -36.41
N SER A 223 -10.29 23.29 -37.44
CA SER A 223 -10.65 22.97 -38.84
C SER A 223 -10.25 21.52 -39.21
N LYS A 224 -9.24 20.97 -38.53
CA LYS A 224 -8.76 19.58 -38.66
C LYS A 224 -9.64 18.54 -37.96
N PHE A 225 -10.80 18.93 -37.41
CA PHE A 225 -11.69 18.05 -36.64
C PHE A 225 -12.11 16.77 -37.39
N LYS A 226 -12.30 16.85 -38.71
CA LYS A 226 -12.64 15.67 -39.54
C LYS A 226 -11.50 14.65 -39.56
N GLU A 227 -10.26 15.11 -39.75
CA GLU A 227 -9.07 14.26 -39.75
C GLU A 227 -8.86 13.59 -38.38
N PHE A 228 -9.06 14.34 -37.31
CA PHE A 228 -9.03 13.80 -35.95
C PHE A 228 -10.04 12.66 -35.76
N ASN A 229 -11.30 12.83 -36.19
CA ASN A 229 -12.33 11.81 -35.99
C ASN A 229 -12.03 10.51 -36.74
N ILE A 230 -11.43 10.58 -37.94
CA ILE A 230 -11.06 9.38 -38.72
C ILE A 230 -10.09 8.51 -37.91
N VAL A 231 -9.08 9.10 -37.27
CA VAL A 231 -8.14 8.36 -36.41
C VAL A 231 -8.84 7.93 -35.12
N TYR A 232 -9.60 8.82 -34.48
CA TYR A 232 -10.28 8.53 -33.22
C TYR A 232 -11.20 7.30 -33.29
N GLU A 233 -11.91 7.13 -34.40
CA GLU A 233 -12.81 6.00 -34.65
C GLU A 233 -12.07 4.65 -34.80
N THR A 234 -10.76 4.64 -35.04
CA THR A 234 -9.99 3.38 -35.07
C THR A 234 -9.70 2.83 -33.67
N TYR A 235 -9.77 3.68 -32.64
CA TYR A 235 -9.45 3.34 -31.25
C TYR A 235 -10.70 3.09 -30.39
N PHE A 236 -11.77 3.84 -30.63
CA PHE A 236 -13.02 3.70 -29.89
C PHE A 236 -14.11 3.03 -30.72
N LYS A 237 -15.00 2.29 -30.05
CA LYS A 237 -16.19 1.67 -30.64
C LYS A 237 -17.43 2.08 -29.86
N LYS A 238 -18.61 1.94 -30.47
CA LYS A 238 -19.88 2.21 -29.77
C LYS A 238 -20.09 1.24 -28.59
N PRO A 239 -20.64 1.69 -27.45
CA PRO A 239 -20.91 3.10 -27.10
C PRO A 239 -19.61 3.88 -26.91
N TYR A 240 -19.50 5.05 -27.57
CA TYR A 240 -18.32 5.90 -27.45
C TYR A 240 -18.29 6.58 -26.06
N PRO A 241 -17.11 6.93 -25.53
CA PRO A 241 -17.01 7.72 -24.30
C PRO A 241 -17.62 9.11 -24.48
N ALA A 242 -18.01 9.74 -23.37
CA ALA A 242 -18.31 11.17 -23.37
C ALA A 242 -17.08 11.96 -23.88
N ARG A 243 -17.29 12.99 -24.69
CA ARG A 243 -16.18 13.73 -25.30
C ARG A 243 -16.50 15.21 -25.47
N PHE A 244 -15.50 16.04 -25.26
CA PHE A 244 -15.47 17.40 -25.79
C PHE A 244 -14.16 17.65 -26.55
N VAL A 245 -14.22 18.60 -27.50
CA VAL A 245 -13.05 19.07 -28.25
C VAL A 245 -13.09 20.60 -28.21
N VAL A 246 -11.98 21.21 -27.82
CA VAL A 246 -11.85 22.67 -27.77
C VAL A 246 -10.59 23.13 -28.49
N GLU A 247 -10.69 24.25 -29.18
CA GLU A 247 -9.53 24.95 -29.73
C GLU A 247 -8.88 25.80 -28.64
N VAL A 248 -7.55 25.74 -28.54
CA VAL A 248 -6.76 26.51 -27.58
C VAL A 248 -5.62 27.25 -28.28
N SER A 249 -5.14 28.32 -27.67
CA SER A 249 -4.11 29.17 -28.28
C SER A 249 -2.75 28.49 -28.43
N LYS A 250 -2.40 27.57 -27.52
CA LYS A 250 -1.10 26.90 -27.50
C LYS A 250 -1.09 25.65 -26.62
N LEU A 251 -0.29 24.67 -27.01
CA LEU A 251 -0.04 23.43 -26.26
C LEU A 251 1.47 23.27 -25.93
N PRO A 252 1.82 22.44 -24.93
CA PRO A 252 3.22 22.14 -24.60
C PRO A 252 4.01 21.65 -25.83
N LYS A 253 5.28 22.05 -25.94
CA LYS A 253 6.14 21.78 -27.11
C LYS A 253 5.60 22.27 -28.47
N ASN A 254 4.63 23.18 -28.49
CA ASN A 254 4.01 23.72 -29.71
C ASN A 254 3.37 22.63 -30.60
N VAL A 255 2.83 21.57 -30.00
CA VAL A 255 2.11 20.51 -30.73
C VAL A 255 0.71 20.98 -31.14
N ASP A 256 0.08 20.27 -32.08
CA ASP A 256 -1.26 20.61 -32.55
C ASP A 256 -2.39 19.94 -31.76
N ILE A 257 -2.08 18.93 -30.95
CA ILE A 257 -3.08 18.16 -30.22
C ILE A 257 -2.57 17.65 -28.87
N GLU A 258 -3.45 17.66 -27.87
CA GLU A 258 -3.27 17.04 -26.56
C GLU A 258 -4.57 16.35 -26.14
N ILE A 259 -4.48 15.11 -25.62
CA ILE A 259 -5.65 14.35 -25.17
C ILE A 259 -5.44 13.81 -23.77
N SER A 260 -6.44 14.01 -22.91
CA SER A 260 -6.57 13.39 -21.59
C SER A 260 -7.82 12.52 -21.56
N CYS A 261 -7.83 11.47 -20.72
CA CYS A 261 -9.03 10.67 -20.52
C CYS A 261 -9.16 10.15 -19.08
N ILE A 262 -10.40 9.76 -18.76
CA ILE A 262 -10.75 9.06 -17.53
C ILE A 262 -11.28 7.68 -17.92
N ALA A 263 -10.78 6.64 -17.26
CA ALA A 263 -11.23 5.26 -17.43
C ALA A 263 -11.70 4.65 -16.12
N LYS A 264 -12.65 3.72 -16.19
CA LYS A 264 -13.28 3.10 -15.03
C LYS A 264 -13.60 1.62 -15.28
N LYS A 265 -13.41 0.79 -14.26
CA LYS A 265 -13.82 -0.62 -14.20
C LYS A 265 -14.97 -0.85 -13.22
#